data_AF-A0A931KN30-F1
#
_entry.id   AF-A0A931KN30-F1
#
_cell.length_a   1.000
_cell.length_b   1.000
_cell.length_c   1.000
_cell.angle_alpha   90.00
_cell.angle_beta   90.00
_cell.angle_gamma   90.00
#
_symmetry.space_group_name_H-M   'P 1'
#
loop_
_entity.id
_entity.type
_entity.pdbx_description
1 polymer ?
#
loop_
_entity_poly.entity_id
_entity_poly.type
_entity_poly.pdbx_seq_one_letter_code
_entity_poly.pdbx_strand_id
1 'polypeptide(L)'
;MTVMKKVLIAGFTAGIAVLLVSLGLLYASIFLFPDLVEEYFSPVFRESSRQTDWLFYVHPFILSFSLKWFWERYKQLFKGIPFVRALELAFVYGIVAMVPVLWLTFSAIDVSLTVTFTWLIYGIIQAFVAGFIFAWLNP
;
A
#
# COMPACT_ATOMS: atom_id res chain seq x y z
N MET A 1 -27.99 -3.75 0.70
CA MET A 1 -26.90 -3.51 1.68
C MET A 1 -26.76 -2.01 1.89
N THR A 2 -26.78 -1.51 3.13
CA THR A 2 -26.63 -0.07 3.39
C THR A 2 -25.26 0.44 2.88
N VAL A 3 -25.18 1.73 2.53
CA VAL A 3 -23.94 2.35 2.02
C VAL A 3 -22.78 2.11 2.98
N MET A 4 -23.01 2.30 4.28
CA MET A 4 -22.01 2.05 5.32
C MET A 4 -21.52 0.59 5.36
N LYS A 5 -22.42 -0.39 5.18
CA LYS A 5 -22.04 -1.80 5.15
C LYS A 5 -21.20 -2.15 3.92
N LYS A 6 -21.45 -1.51 2.76
CA LYS A 6 -20.59 -1.63 1.56
C LYS A 6 -19.19 -1.08 1.80
N VAL A 7 -19.08 0.08 2.42
CA VAL A 7 -17.78 0.71 2.75
C VAL A 7 -16.96 -0.19 3.65
N LEU A 8 -17.56 -0.70 4.73
CA LEU A 8 -16.87 -1.56 5.70
C LEU A 8 -16.40 -2.87 5.07
N ILE A 9 -17.28 -3.57 4.34
CA ILE A 9 -16.92 -4.85 3.70
C ILE A 9 -15.79 -4.63 2.69
N ALA A 10 -15.92 -3.64 1.80
CA ALA A 10 -14.88 -3.37 0.81
C ALA A 10 -13.54 -2.98 1.47
N GLY A 11 -13.56 -2.17 2.53
CA GLY A 11 -12.36 -1.77 3.28
C GLY A 11 -11.65 -2.94 3.96
N PHE A 12 -12.38 -3.80 4.67
CA PHE A 12 -11.79 -4.98 5.31
C PHE A 12 -11.31 -6.02 4.30
N THR A 13 -12.07 -6.28 3.23
CA THR A 13 -11.64 -7.21 2.18
C THR A 13 -10.38 -6.71 1.48
N ALA A 14 -10.29 -5.41 1.19
CA ALA A 14 -9.07 -4.81 0.67
C ALA A 14 -7.90 -4.93 1.66
N GLY A 15 -8.13 -4.65 2.95
CA GLY A 15 -7.10 -4.77 3.98
C GLY A 15 -6.49 -6.17 4.06
N ILE A 16 -7.34 -7.22 4.03
CA ILE A 16 -6.89 -8.61 4.01
C ILE A 16 -6.10 -8.91 2.72
N ALA A 17 -6.62 -8.51 1.56
CA ALA A 17 -5.95 -8.74 0.28
C ALA A 17 -4.57 -8.05 0.22
N VAL A 18 -4.51 -6.78 0.65
CA VAL A 18 -3.27 -6.00 0.72
C VAL A 18 -2.29 -6.63 1.71
N LEU A 19 -2.75 -7.13 2.86
CA LEU A 19 -1.89 -7.84 3.81
C LEU A 19 -1.27 -9.09 3.18
N LEU A 20 -2.08 -9.93 2.53
CA LEU A 20 -1.59 -11.17 1.88
C LEU A 20 -0.58 -10.86 0.78
N VAL A 21 -0.86 -9.86 -0.07
CA VAL A 21 0.07 -9.42 -1.11
C VAL A 21 1.35 -8.84 -0.49
N SER A 22 1.24 -8.08 0.59
CA SER A 22 2.39 -7.53 1.31
C SER A 22 3.24 -8.62 1.96
N LEU A 23 2.65 -9.71 2.45
CA LEU A 23 3.45 -10.85 2.92
C LEU A 23 4.12 -11.55 1.75
N GLY A 24 3.39 -11.77 0.65
CA GLY A 24 3.93 -12.39 -0.56
C GLY A 24 5.12 -11.62 -1.14
N LEU A 25 5.01 -10.30 -1.25
CA LEU A 25 6.08 -9.45 -1.76
C LEU A 25 7.29 -9.40 -0.80
N LEU A 26 7.07 -9.38 0.51
CA LEU A 26 8.16 -9.46 1.50
C LEU A 26 8.96 -10.76 1.35
N TYR A 27 8.28 -11.90 1.28
CA TYR A 27 8.97 -13.18 1.08
C TYR A 27 9.64 -13.24 -0.28
N ALA A 28 8.99 -12.73 -1.34
CA ALA A 28 9.58 -12.66 -2.67
C ALA A 28 10.85 -11.80 -2.69
N SER A 29 10.88 -10.66 -1.98
CA SER A 29 12.08 -9.81 -1.94
C SER A 29 13.28 -10.48 -1.31
N ILE A 30 13.07 -11.33 -0.29
CA ILE A 30 14.15 -12.10 0.35
C ILE A 30 14.86 -13.01 -0.68
N PHE A 31 14.10 -13.62 -1.58
CA PHE A 31 14.67 -14.53 -2.58
C PHE A 31 15.18 -13.82 -3.84
N LEU A 32 14.48 -12.77 -4.29
CA LEU A 32 14.77 -12.11 -5.57
C LEU A 32 15.81 -10.98 -5.43
N PHE A 33 15.90 -10.36 -4.26
CA PHE A 33 16.72 -9.17 -4.02
C PHE A 33 17.41 -9.24 -2.63
N PRO A 34 18.25 -10.25 -2.36
CA PRO A 34 18.86 -10.44 -1.05
C PRO A 34 19.68 -9.22 -0.59
N ASP A 35 20.47 -8.62 -1.48
CA ASP A 35 21.28 -7.43 -1.19
C ASP A 35 20.42 -6.24 -0.72
N LEU A 36 19.21 -6.09 -1.27
CA LEU A 36 18.25 -5.07 -0.85
C LEU A 36 17.75 -5.35 0.57
N VAL A 37 17.51 -6.63 0.88
CA VAL A 37 16.98 -7.05 2.18
C VAL A 37 18.04 -6.90 3.28
N GLU A 38 19.31 -7.10 2.97
CA GLU A 38 20.42 -6.86 3.92
C GLU A 38 20.42 -5.42 4.46
N GLU A 39 20.04 -4.43 3.64
CA GLU A 39 19.97 -3.02 4.05
C GLU A 39 18.96 -2.80 5.20
N TYR A 40 17.90 -3.61 5.29
CA TYR A 40 16.90 -3.53 6.36
C TYR A 40 17.43 -4.00 7.74
N PHE A 41 18.60 -4.64 7.79
CA PHE A 41 19.29 -4.98 9.04
C PHE A 41 20.25 -3.88 9.51
N SER A 42 20.34 -2.75 8.80
CA SER A 42 21.14 -1.63 9.23
C SER A 42 20.57 -0.94 10.49
N PRO A 43 21.41 -0.25 11.30
CA PRO A 43 20.97 0.47 12.50
C PRO A 43 20.00 1.64 12.24
N VAL A 44 19.80 2.00 10.97
CA VAL A 44 18.87 3.06 10.56
C VAL A 44 17.42 2.64 10.78
N PHE A 45 17.14 1.33 10.70
CA PHE A 45 15.83 0.78 10.99
C PHE A 45 15.68 0.45 12.47
N ARG A 46 14.44 0.57 12.96
CA ARG A 46 14.10 0.16 14.32
C ARG A 46 14.21 -1.36 14.44
N GLU A 47 14.88 -1.83 15.48
CA GLU A 47 14.91 -3.25 15.81
C GLU A 47 13.49 -3.81 16.03
N SER A 48 13.27 -5.03 15.54
CA SER A 48 12.01 -5.75 15.73
C SER A 48 11.72 -5.89 17.23
N SER A 49 10.53 -5.45 17.62
CA SER A 49 10.05 -5.56 18.99
C SER A 49 8.54 -5.73 19.02
N ARG A 50 8.04 -6.54 19.97
CA ARG A 50 6.61 -6.78 20.14
C ARG A 50 5.78 -5.49 20.32
N GLN A 51 6.40 -4.41 20.77
CA GLN A 51 5.75 -3.11 20.99
C GLN A 51 5.33 -2.43 19.68
N THR A 52 6.07 -2.65 18.57
CA THR A 52 5.83 -1.94 17.30
C THR A 52 5.60 -2.84 16.10
N ASP A 53 5.99 -4.11 16.13
CA ASP A 53 5.89 -4.99 14.97
C ASP A 53 4.43 -5.20 14.52
N TRP A 54 3.46 -5.07 15.44
CA TRP A 54 2.04 -5.14 15.09
C TRP A 54 1.59 -4.05 14.11
N LEU A 55 2.27 -2.90 14.08
CA LEU A 55 1.96 -1.79 13.16
C LEU A 55 2.12 -2.22 11.69
N PHE A 56 3.07 -3.11 11.40
CA PHE A 56 3.25 -3.67 10.07
C PHE A 56 2.00 -4.42 9.59
N TYR A 57 1.39 -5.23 10.47
CA TYR A 57 0.21 -6.03 10.13
C TYR A 57 -1.08 -5.21 10.06
N VAL A 58 -1.14 -4.10 10.81
CA VAL A 58 -2.28 -3.17 10.79
C VAL A 58 -2.21 -2.19 9.62
N HIS A 59 -1.01 -1.86 9.14
CA HIS A 59 -0.78 -0.91 8.05
C HIS A 59 -1.66 -1.19 6.80
N PRO A 60 -1.76 -2.43 6.26
CA PRO A 60 -2.65 -2.74 5.13
C PRO A 60 -4.11 -2.31 5.32
N PHE A 61 -4.62 -2.36 6.54
CA PHE A 61 -5.99 -1.94 6.86
C PHE A 61 -6.08 -0.41 6.93
N ILE A 62 -5.11 0.26 7.56
CA ILE A 62 -5.05 1.73 7.60
C ILE A 62 -5.00 2.28 6.17
N LEU A 63 -4.12 1.73 5.33
CA LEU A 63 -4.01 2.10 3.93
C LEU A 63 -5.32 1.87 3.19
N SER A 64 -5.90 0.68 3.32
CA SER A 64 -7.14 0.32 2.63
C SER A 64 -8.31 1.22 3.03
N PHE A 65 -8.50 1.51 4.31
CA PHE A 65 -9.58 2.42 4.75
C PHE A 65 -9.34 3.86 4.30
N SER A 66 -8.08 4.32 4.29
CA SER A 66 -7.71 5.65 3.79
C SER A 66 -8.01 5.78 2.29
N LEU A 67 -7.60 4.79 1.49
CA LEU A 67 -7.92 4.74 0.06
C LEU A 67 -9.42 4.56 -0.20
N LYS A 68 -10.12 3.80 0.65
CA LYS A 68 -11.58 3.65 0.55
C LYS A 68 -12.30 4.98 0.74
N TRP A 69 -11.85 5.80 1.69
CA TRP A 69 -12.37 7.14 1.93
C TRP A 69 -12.18 8.06 0.72
N PHE A 70 -11.01 8.01 0.10
CA PHE A 70 -10.73 8.72 -1.14
C PHE A 70 -11.64 8.20 -2.29
N TRP A 71 -11.73 6.88 -2.44
CA TRP A 71 -12.54 6.23 -3.47
C TRP A 71 -14.01 6.67 -3.42
N GLU A 72 -14.64 6.74 -2.25
CA GLU A 72 -16.06 7.15 -2.16
C GLU A 72 -16.34 8.54 -2.75
N ARG A 73 -15.34 9.44 -2.76
CA ARG A 73 -15.49 10.81 -3.30
C ARG A 73 -15.20 10.90 -4.79
N TYR A 74 -14.24 10.10 -5.26
CA TYR A 74 -13.68 10.28 -6.60
C TYR A 74 -13.92 9.11 -7.54
N LYS A 75 -14.56 8.02 -7.10
CA LYS A 75 -14.78 6.81 -7.91
C LYS A 75 -15.48 7.06 -9.25
N GLN A 76 -16.32 8.09 -9.34
CA GLN A 76 -17.00 8.47 -10.59
C GLN A 76 -16.06 9.08 -11.63
N LEU A 77 -14.89 9.59 -11.21
CA LEU A 77 -13.88 10.12 -12.12
C LEU A 77 -13.08 9.01 -12.80
N PHE A 78 -12.91 7.86 -12.12
CA PHE A 78 -12.20 6.70 -12.67
C PHE A 78 -13.11 5.91 -13.62
N LYS A 79 -12.72 5.83 -14.90
CA LYS A 79 -13.55 5.24 -15.97
C LYS A 79 -12.99 3.92 -16.48
N GLY A 80 -13.84 3.13 -17.12
CA GLY A 80 -13.47 1.86 -17.75
C GLY A 80 -13.62 0.64 -16.84
N ILE A 81 -12.93 -0.44 -17.19
CA ILE A 81 -13.00 -1.72 -16.47
C ILE A 81 -12.32 -1.63 -15.09
N PRO A 82 -12.65 -2.51 -14.13
CA PRO A 82 -12.10 -2.47 -12.77
C PRO A 82 -10.57 -2.38 -12.70
N PHE A 83 -9.87 -3.08 -13.60
CA PHE A 83 -8.42 -3.03 -13.71
C PHE A 83 -7.88 -1.62 -13.99
N VAL A 84 -8.47 -0.92 -14.96
CA VAL A 84 -8.05 0.45 -15.34
C VAL A 84 -8.32 1.42 -14.21
N ARG A 85 -9.50 1.33 -13.57
CA ARG A 85 -9.86 2.18 -12.43
C ARG A 85 -8.92 1.96 -11.23
N ALA A 86 -8.53 0.72 -10.98
CA ALA A 86 -7.55 0.37 -9.95
C ALA A 86 -6.16 0.94 -10.25
N LEU A 87 -5.73 0.87 -11.51
CA LEU A 87 -4.47 1.42 -11.97
C LEU A 87 -4.43 2.94 -11.84
N GLU A 88 -5.50 3.63 -12.25
CA GLU A 88 -5.65 5.08 -12.08
C GLU A 88 -5.56 5.48 -10.60
N LEU A 89 -6.29 4.79 -9.70
CA LEU A 89 -6.19 5.02 -8.25
C LEU A 89 -4.77 4.80 -7.72
N ALA A 90 -4.11 3.72 -8.15
CA ALA A 90 -2.76 3.37 -7.70
C ALA A 90 -1.73 4.44 -8.09
N PHE A 91 -1.81 4.96 -9.32
CA PHE A 91 -0.94 6.05 -9.76
C PHE A 91 -1.25 7.37 -9.06
N VAL A 92 -2.53 7.69 -8.83
CA VAL A 92 -2.89 8.87 -8.03
C VAL A 92 -2.28 8.77 -6.64
N TYR A 93 -2.41 7.63 -5.96
CA TYR A 93 -1.79 7.41 -4.65
C TYR A 93 -0.26 7.48 -4.72
N GLY A 94 0.34 6.82 -5.71
CA GLY A 94 1.79 6.82 -5.92
C GLY A 94 2.35 8.24 -6.09
N ILE A 95 1.73 9.04 -6.95
CA ILE A 95 2.22 10.39 -7.27
C ILE A 95 1.89 11.39 -6.17
N VAL A 96 0.65 11.39 -5.66
CA VAL A 96 0.17 12.46 -4.77
C VAL A 96 0.52 12.20 -3.30
N ALA A 97 0.59 10.94 -2.88
CA ALA A 97 0.90 10.59 -1.49
C ALA A 97 2.31 10.01 -1.33
N MET A 98 2.68 9.01 -2.14
CA MET A 98 3.95 8.30 -1.95
C MET A 98 5.18 9.13 -2.36
N VAL A 99 5.15 9.80 -3.52
CA VAL A 99 6.31 10.61 -3.96
C VAL A 99 6.67 11.70 -2.93
N PRO A 100 5.73 12.52 -2.41
CA PRO A 100 6.06 13.53 -1.41
C PRO A 100 6.58 12.95 -0.09
N VAL A 101 5.96 11.87 0.43
CA VAL A 101 6.42 11.28 1.69
C VAL A 101 7.79 10.65 1.54
N LEU A 102 8.03 9.92 0.44
CA LEU A 102 9.31 9.28 0.18
C LEU A 102 10.41 10.29 -0.09
N TRP A 103 10.10 11.43 -0.71
CA TRP A 103 11.05 12.53 -0.87
C TRP A 103 11.54 13.05 0.49
N LEU A 104 10.62 13.28 1.42
CA LEU A 104 10.96 13.69 2.77
C LEU A 104 11.70 12.57 3.52
N THR A 105 11.25 11.33 3.42
CA THR A 105 11.90 10.18 4.08
C THR A 105 13.34 10.00 3.60
N PHE A 106 13.60 10.06 2.30
CA PHE A 106 14.95 9.96 1.74
C PHE A 106 15.85 11.12 2.18
N SER A 107 15.29 12.32 2.41
CA SER A 107 16.06 13.44 2.94
C SER A 107 16.40 13.32 4.43
N ALA A 108 15.71 12.45 5.16
CA ALA A 108 15.78 12.35 6.62
C ALA A 108 16.38 11.04 7.14
N ILE A 109 16.29 9.96 6.37
CA ILE A 109 16.72 8.61 6.73
C ILE A 109 17.84 8.20 5.77
N ASP A 110 18.95 7.71 6.32
CA ASP A 110 20.11 7.24 5.55
C ASP A 110 19.84 5.86 4.93
N VAL A 111 19.07 5.87 3.84
CA VAL A 111 18.73 4.68 3.04
C VAL A 111 19.07 4.92 1.58
N SER A 112 19.36 3.86 0.86
CA SER A 112 19.64 3.92 -0.56
C SER A 112 18.42 4.40 -1.36
N LEU A 113 18.70 5.03 -2.49
CA LEU A 113 17.66 5.41 -3.44
C LEU A 113 16.90 4.17 -3.93
N THR A 114 17.59 3.03 -4.07
CA THR A 114 17.00 1.75 -4.43
C THR A 114 15.94 1.28 -3.44
N VAL A 115 16.24 1.31 -2.13
CA VAL A 115 15.25 0.98 -1.07
C VAL A 115 14.06 1.92 -1.14
N THR A 116 14.29 3.22 -1.30
CA THR A 116 13.21 4.20 -1.42
C THR A 116 12.31 3.93 -2.63
N PHE A 117 12.89 3.60 -3.80
CA PHE A 117 12.13 3.21 -4.99
C PHE A 117 11.32 1.92 -4.78
N THR A 118 11.86 0.96 -4.02
CA THR A 118 11.12 -0.27 -3.73
C THR A 118 9.88 0.02 -2.89
N TRP A 119 9.94 0.95 -1.94
CA TRP A 119 8.76 1.41 -1.19
C TRP A 119 7.70 2.07 -2.07
N LEU A 120 8.12 2.86 -3.07
CA LEU A 120 7.20 3.45 -4.05
C LEU A 120 6.45 2.37 -4.83
N ILE A 121 7.20 1.39 -5.38
CA ILE A 121 6.62 0.27 -6.12
C ILE A 121 5.67 -0.52 -5.23
N TYR A 122 6.08 -0.79 -3.99
CA TYR A 122 5.27 -1.51 -3.00
C TYR A 122 3.94 -0.80 -2.74
N GLY A 123 3.98 0.49 -2.44
CA GLY A 123 2.78 1.29 -2.18
C GLY A 123 1.84 1.35 -3.39
N ILE A 124 2.39 1.44 -4.61
CA ILE A 124 1.58 1.40 -5.84
C ILE A 124 0.89 0.04 -6.00
N ILE A 125 1.61 -1.08 -5.79
CA ILE A 125 1.00 -2.42 -5.86
C ILE A 125 -0.10 -2.59 -4.81
N GLN A 126 0.15 -2.16 -3.57
CA GLN A 126 -0.84 -2.22 -2.50
C GLN A 126 -2.10 -1.38 -2.84
N ALA A 127 -1.91 -0.16 -3.34
CA ALA A 127 -3.02 0.70 -3.73
C ALA A 127 -3.79 0.15 -4.94
N PHE A 128 -3.10 -0.49 -5.89
CA PHE A 128 -3.72 -1.19 -7.01
C PHE A 128 -4.62 -2.33 -6.52
N VAL A 129 -4.13 -3.18 -5.62
CA VAL A 129 -4.91 -4.29 -5.04
C VAL A 129 -6.14 -3.77 -4.32
N ALA A 130 -6.00 -2.73 -3.49
CA ALA A 130 -7.13 -2.10 -2.81
C ALA A 130 -8.14 -1.52 -3.82
N GLY A 131 -7.66 -0.76 -4.81
CA GLY A 131 -8.48 -0.18 -5.87
C GLY A 131 -9.24 -1.21 -6.68
N PHE A 132 -8.63 -2.37 -6.96
CA PHE A 132 -9.27 -3.46 -7.67
C PHE A 132 -10.44 -4.05 -6.88
N ILE A 133 -10.26 -4.27 -5.57
CA ILE A 133 -11.34 -4.71 -4.67
C ILE A 133 -12.45 -3.66 -4.59
N PHE A 134 -12.12 -2.37 -4.51
CA PHE A 134 -13.11 -1.31 -4.47
C PHE A 134 -13.91 -1.22 -5.76
N ALA A 135 -13.25 -1.29 -6.92
CA ALA A 135 -13.91 -1.27 -8.21
C ALA A 135 -14.88 -2.45 -8.41
N TRP A 136 -14.65 -3.57 -7.73
CA TRP A 136 -15.52 -4.75 -7.81
C TRP A 136 -16.67 -4.73 -6.79
N LEU A 137 -16.38 -4.44 -5.52
CA LEU A 137 -17.36 -4.52 -4.42
C LEU A 137 -18.10 -3.20 -4.14
N ASN A 138 -17.54 -2.08 -4.57
CA ASN A 138 -18.07 -0.74 -4.41
C ASN A 138 -17.79 0.12 -5.68
N PRO A 139 -18.34 -0.26 -6.84
CA PRO A 139 -18.08 0.47 -8.08
C PRO A 139 -18.52 1.93 -8.03
#